data_AF-A0A3M1D3P4-F1
#
_entry.id   AF-A0A3M1D3P4-F1
#
_cell.length_a   1.000
_cell.length_b   1.000
_cell.length_c   1.000
_cell.angle_alpha   90.00
_cell.angle_beta   90.00
_cell.angle_gamma   90.00
#
_symmetry.space_group_name_H-M   'P 1'
#
loop_
_entity.id
_entity.type
_entity.pdbx_description
1 polymer ?
#
loop_
_entity_poly.entity_id
_entity_poly.type
_entity_poly.pdbx_seq_one_letter_code
_entity_poly.pdbx_strand_id
1 'polypeptide(L)'
;MRPGLPQIATAWTLGLVAGLAAGCSRDVDATPPMDTASGADTGAGPDGGATHDDSRLTAVSARLHDDIGSMVIVSWDQAEPGTSAVRYMVDPGRWHSTPPVHREAGHHEQLVLGVPYEHPVRLQVTLETDAGDRVRSSAIDLETAPWPDGLPRPVVRVHVEERTDPSTPWLLGSVTSDGAGWGSNWWVFILDRKGRTVWAWESPDERVTMFARPSLDGSTILVDLDSYWWLFDGGAASEVARIDIEGRELQRWPTPGLHHAFIDLPEGGIAWGGHGESDEYVAIVDDAGDIEQIWSCADLVGEPWAFSCITNAIWLDTATDRFLVSVVSTDSVVVLDRQSGAQLDLYGSGRSAWAFDPPESAFSHQHDPHLTDEGTLLVSTNGIRRERDTAVREYELDEESHTLRQIWSFGDGEGIHADRLGTVQRLPGGNTQHGLGSAGRLREITPEGDVAWDVDWGEENELGRTTAFEDIYRLLDGTAPAVSR
;
A
#
# COMPACT_ATOMS: atom_id res chain seq x y z
N MET A 1 44.79 5.62 -26.10
CA MET A 1 43.99 6.62 -26.85
C MET A 1 42.62 6.01 -27.10
N ARG A 2 41.64 6.43 -26.30
CA ARG A 2 40.20 6.19 -26.48
C ARG A 2 39.56 7.58 -26.44
N PRO A 3 38.64 7.95 -27.36
CA PRO A 3 38.02 9.27 -27.34
C PRO A 3 36.92 9.30 -26.28
N GLY A 4 36.83 10.42 -25.56
CA GLY A 4 35.86 10.64 -24.49
C GLY A 4 34.47 11.04 -25.00
N LEU A 5 33.46 10.66 -24.22
CA LEU A 5 32.09 11.15 -24.32
C LEU A 5 31.86 12.26 -23.26
N PRO A 6 31.02 13.27 -23.55
CA PRO A 6 30.95 14.50 -22.79
C PRO A 6 30.09 14.36 -21.52
N GLN A 7 30.56 14.94 -20.42
CA GLN A 7 29.76 15.21 -19.23
C GLN A 7 28.77 16.35 -19.53
N ILE A 8 27.47 16.09 -19.36
CA ILE A 8 26.45 17.12 -19.26
C ILE A 8 26.30 17.45 -17.78
N ALA A 9 26.68 18.68 -17.43
CA ALA A 9 26.52 19.24 -16.10
C ALA A 9 25.12 19.84 -15.96
N THR A 10 24.34 19.37 -14.99
CA THR A 10 23.16 20.06 -14.47
C THR A 10 23.55 20.81 -13.21
N ALA A 11 23.48 22.13 -13.26
CA ALA A 11 23.76 23.02 -12.16
C ALA A 11 22.47 23.31 -11.37
N TRP A 12 22.46 22.97 -10.08
CA TRP A 12 21.50 23.49 -9.11
C TRP A 12 22.23 24.42 -8.14
N THR A 13 21.86 25.70 -8.13
CA THR A 13 22.33 26.70 -7.17
C THR A 13 21.25 26.93 -6.11
N LEU A 14 21.51 26.51 -4.86
CA LEU A 14 20.73 26.90 -3.69
C LEU A 14 21.06 28.35 -3.28
N GLY A 15 20.04 29.20 -3.20
CA GLY A 15 20.11 30.51 -2.57
C GLY A 15 19.59 30.44 -1.14
N LEU A 16 20.48 30.56 -0.15
CA LEU A 16 20.15 30.73 1.26
C LEU A 16 19.53 32.12 1.51
N VAL A 17 18.38 32.18 2.18
CA VAL A 17 17.91 33.39 2.87
C VAL A 17 17.52 33.03 4.30
N ALA A 18 18.28 33.59 5.26
CA ALA A 18 18.02 33.53 6.68
C ALA A 18 16.97 34.58 7.09
N GLY A 19 15.95 34.18 7.84
CA GLY A 19 14.94 35.04 8.44
C GLY A 19 14.86 34.81 9.96
N LEU A 20 15.05 35.90 10.72
CA LEU A 20 15.11 35.93 12.18
C LEU A 20 13.78 35.57 12.86
N ALA A 21 13.84 34.72 13.89
CA ALA A 21 12.78 34.55 14.88
C ALA A 21 13.02 35.47 16.09
N ALA A 22 12.06 36.35 16.38
CA ALA A 22 11.96 37.10 17.63
C ALA A 22 10.77 36.55 18.43
N GLY A 23 11.04 36.14 19.67
CA GLY A 23 10.03 35.55 20.55
C GLY A 23 9.09 36.55 21.20
N CYS A 24 8.07 36.00 21.86
CA CYS A 24 7.53 36.52 23.12
C CYS A 24 6.65 35.45 23.78
N SER A 25 7.06 35.04 24.98
CA SER A 25 6.30 34.25 25.95
C SER A 25 5.16 35.07 26.55
N ARG A 26 4.07 34.41 26.96
CA ARG A 26 3.29 34.80 28.15
C ARG A 26 2.39 33.66 28.64
N ASP A 27 2.69 33.21 29.87
CA ASP A 27 1.81 32.44 30.76
C ASP A 27 0.54 33.20 31.09
N VAL A 28 -0.59 32.48 31.26
CA VAL A 28 -1.57 32.77 32.32
C VAL A 28 -2.30 31.49 32.76
N ASP A 29 -2.10 31.09 34.01
CA ASP A 29 -2.93 30.16 34.80
C ASP A 29 -4.37 30.67 34.97
N ALA A 30 -5.36 29.77 34.93
CA ALA A 30 -6.57 29.86 35.76
C ALA A 30 -7.47 28.59 35.70
N THR A 31 -7.41 27.76 36.74
CA THR A 31 -8.57 27.03 37.33
C THR A 31 -9.29 27.94 38.35
N PRO A 32 -10.48 27.64 38.97
CA PRO A 32 -11.45 26.51 38.94
C PRO A 32 -12.93 27.06 38.80
N PRO A 33 -14.10 26.43 39.16
CA PRO A 33 -14.32 25.23 40.00
C PRO A 33 -15.43 24.23 39.62
N MET A 34 -15.41 23.16 40.44
CA MET A 34 -16.35 22.07 40.61
C MET A 34 -17.81 22.52 40.72
N ASP A 35 -18.72 21.69 40.19
CA ASP A 35 -19.99 21.43 40.86
C ASP A 35 -20.45 19.98 40.66
N THR A 36 -20.95 19.43 41.77
CA THR A 36 -21.62 18.14 41.97
C THR A 36 -22.99 18.11 41.24
N ALA A 37 -23.69 17.02 40.92
CA ALA A 37 -23.88 15.72 41.55
C ALA A 37 -24.66 14.74 40.63
N SER A 38 -24.51 13.45 40.93
CA SER A 38 -25.50 12.35 40.92
C SER A 38 -26.35 12.02 39.68
N GLY A 39 -26.22 10.77 39.22
CA GLY A 39 -27.23 10.06 38.45
C GLY A 39 -26.72 8.70 37.97
N ALA A 40 -26.89 7.66 38.79
CA ALA A 40 -26.57 6.28 38.45
C ALA A 40 -27.54 5.74 37.38
N ASP A 41 -27.02 4.99 36.41
CA ASP A 41 -27.72 3.79 35.93
C ASP A 41 -26.73 2.72 35.49
N THR A 42 -27.11 1.49 35.81
CA THR A 42 -26.32 0.28 35.93
C THR A 42 -26.45 -0.59 34.69
N GLY A 43 -25.31 -1.09 34.19
CA GLY A 43 -25.28 -2.07 33.09
C GLY A 43 -23.93 -2.78 33.00
N ALA A 44 -23.38 -3.22 34.13
CA ALA A 44 -22.17 -4.04 34.15
C ALA A 44 -22.53 -5.48 33.72
N GLY A 45 -22.07 -5.90 32.54
CA GLY A 45 -21.95 -7.32 32.19
C GLY A 45 -20.84 -7.97 33.02
N PRO A 46 -20.91 -9.29 33.31
CA PRO A 46 -20.01 -9.91 34.26
C PRO A 46 -18.67 -10.23 33.58
N ASP A 47 -17.73 -9.28 33.58
CA ASP A 47 -16.31 -9.59 33.42
C ASP A 47 -15.75 -9.95 34.80
N GLY A 48 -15.87 -11.23 35.13
CA GLY A 48 -15.46 -11.79 36.41
C GLY A 48 -15.33 -13.31 36.37
N GLY A 49 -14.67 -13.84 35.34
CA GLY A 49 -14.26 -15.24 35.28
C GLY A 49 -12.77 -15.34 35.56
N ALA A 50 -12.41 -15.89 36.73
CA ALA A 50 -11.04 -16.19 37.10
C ALA A 50 -10.34 -17.01 35.99
N THR A 51 -9.14 -16.59 35.63
CA THR A 51 -8.18 -17.34 34.81
C THR A 51 -7.86 -18.66 35.52
N HIS A 52 -8.54 -19.74 35.12
CA HIS A 52 -8.12 -21.09 35.43
C HIS A 52 -7.42 -21.65 34.20
N ASP A 53 -6.29 -22.35 34.40
CA ASP A 53 -5.84 -23.35 33.44
C ASP A 53 -6.98 -24.36 33.29
N ASP A 54 -7.83 -24.14 32.29
CA ASP A 54 -8.84 -25.12 31.94
C ASP A 54 -8.09 -26.32 31.36
N SER A 55 -8.26 -27.49 31.96
CA SER A 55 -7.57 -28.72 31.53
C SER A 55 -7.83 -29.11 30.07
N ARG A 56 -8.80 -28.46 29.41
CA ARG A 56 -9.08 -28.63 27.99
C ARG A 56 -8.13 -27.87 27.07
N LEU A 57 -7.39 -26.88 27.59
CA LEU A 57 -6.35 -26.15 26.88
C LEU A 57 -5.05 -26.25 27.68
N THR A 58 -4.12 -27.06 27.22
CA THR A 58 -2.83 -27.31 27.90
C THR A 58 -1.66 -27.04 26.96
N ALA A 59 -0.43 -27.12 27.48
CA ALA A 59 0.79 -26.86 26.70
C ALA A 59 0.78 -25.52 25.93
N VAL A 60 0.02 -24.54 26.43
CA VAL A 60 -0.13 -23.24 25.77
C VAL A 60 1.19 -22.49 25.85
N SER A 61 1.75 -22.14 24.70
CA SER A 61 3.02 -21.44 24.57
C SER A 61 2.97 -20.48 23.39
N ALA A 62 3.87 -19.50 23.39
CA ALA A 62 4.00 -18.54 22.29
C ALA A 62 5.47 -18.27 22.00
N ARG A 63 5.79 -18.08 20.72
CA ARG A 63 7.12 -17.68 20.24
C ARG A 63 6.99 -16.70 19.08
N LEU A 64 8.04 -15.94 18.82
CA LEU A 64 8.10 -15.12 17.61
C LEU A 64 8.33 -16.01 16.38
N HIS A 65 7.84 -15.57 15.23
CA HIS A 65 8.22 -16.14 13.94
C HIS A 65 9.72 -15.90 13.71
N ASP A 66 10.40 -16.88 13.11
CA ASP A 66 11.87 -16.88 13.06
C ASP A 66 12.42 -15.80 12.13
N ASP A 67 11.70 -15.48 11.04
CA ASP A 67 12.12 -14.50 10.03
C ASP A 67 11.42 -13.13 10.15
N ILE A 68 10.24 -13.06 10.80
CA ILE A 68 9.40 -11.85 10.85
C ILE A 68 9.00 -11.61 12.30
N GLY A 69 9.82 -10.84 13.00
CA GLY A 69 9.76 -10.74 14.46
C GLY A 69 8.54 -10.03 15.05
N SER A 70 7.66 -9.46 14.22
CA SER A 70 6.35 -8.93 14.63
C SER A 70 5.25 -9.99 14.66
N MET A 71 5.46 -11.15 14.02
CA MET A 71 4.49 -12.24 13.97
C MET A 71 4.70 -13.20 15.15
N VAL A 72 3.60 -13.70 15.73
CA VAL A 72 3.64 -14.60 16.88
C VAL A 72 3.01 -15.94 16.51
N ILE A 73 3.70 -17.03 16.80
CA ILE A 73 3.16 -18.38 16.70
C ILE A 73 2.72 -18.80 18.10
N VAL A 74 1.45 -19.15 18.24
CA VAL A 74 0.88 -19.67 19.48
C VAL A 74 0.54 -21.14 19.29
N SER A 75 1.01 -21.98 20.21
CA SER A 75 0.86 -23.43 20.16
C SER A 75 0.12 -23.92 21.42
N TRP A 76 -0.78 -24.89 21.28
CA TRP A 76 -1.52 -25.48 22.40
C TRP A 76 -1.97 -26.90 22.11
N ASP A 77 -2.26 -27.65 23.17
CA ASP A 77 -2.98 -28.91 23.10
C ASP A 77 -4.43 -28.69 23.53
N GLN A 78 -5.39 -29.05 22.68
CA GLN A 78 -6.80 -29.07 23.03
C GLN A 78 -7.31 -30.49 23.25
N ALA A 79 -8.05 -30.71 24.34
CA ALA A 79 -8.46 -32.05 24.76
C ALA A 79 -9.65 -32.62 23.96
N GLU A 80 -10.43 -31.77 23.32
CA GLU A 80 -11.65 -32.14 22.59
C GLU A 80 -11.86 -31.27 21.35
N PRO A 81 -12.70 -31.71 20.39
CA PRO A 81 -13.03 -30.93 19.21
C PRO A 81 -13.82 -29.65 19.54
N GLY A 82 -13.59 -28.63 18.73
CA GLY A 82 -14.30 -27.36 18.83
C GLY A 82 -13.64 -26.24 18.05
N THR A 83 -14.26 -25.08 18.11
CA THR A 83 -13.78 -23.86 17.45
C THR A 83 -12.82 -23.12 18.36
N SER A 84 -11.57 -23.01 17.93
CA SER A 84 -10.49 -22.36 18.68
C SER A 84 -9.99 -21.12 17.97
N ALA A 85 -9.56 -20.12 18.73
CA ALA A 85 -8.94 -18.90 18.23
C ALA A 85 -7.95 -18.35 19.26
N VAL A 86 -6.99 -17.55 18.81
CA VAL A 86 -6.08 -16.81 19.69
C VAL A 86 -6.58 -15.38 19.79
N ARG A 87 -6.97 -14.98 21.00
CA ARG A 87 -7.21 -13.56 21.28
C ARG A 87 -5.94 -12.90 21.78
N TYR A 88 -5.71 -11.67 21.37
CA TYR A 88 -4.50 -10.92 21.70
C TYR A 88 -4.80 -9.46 22.01
N MET A 89 -4.01 -8.86 22.88
CA MET A 89 -4.15 -7.48 23.33
C MET A 89 -2.82 -6.76 23.15
N VAL A 90 -2.81 -5.84 22.19
CA VAL A 90 -1.70 -4.93 21.88
C VAL A 90 -1.88 -3.62 22.64
N ASP A 91 -3.12 -3.10 22.64
CA ASP A 91 -3.49 -1.90 23.37
C ASP A 91 -4.28 -2.27 24.63
N PRO A 92 -3.94 -1.72 25.81
CA PRO A 92 -4.63 -2.04 27.05
C PRO A 92 -6.15 -1.86 26.94
N GLY A 93 -6.90 -2.91 27.28
CA GLY A 93 -8.37 -2.89 27.28
C GLY A 93 -9.02 -3.26 25.94
N ARG A 94 -8.26 -3.45 24.85
CA ARG A 94 -8.80 -3.87 23.55
C ARG A 94 -8.26 -5.24 23.14
N TRP A 95 -9.14 -6.25 23.15
CA TRP A 95 -8.83 -7.57 22.63
C TRP A 95 -9.15 -7.65 21.13
N HIS A 96 -8.19 -8.17 20.38
CA HIS A 96 -8.31 -8.64 19.01
C HIS A 96 -8.38 -10.17 19.01
N SER A 97 -8.73 -10.77 17.88
CA SER A 97 -8.76 -12.22 17.71
C SER A 97 -8.24 -12.61 16.35
N THR A 98 -7.49 -13.71 16.27
CA THR A 98 -7.28 -14.43 15.03
C THR A 98 -8.62 -14.99 14.52
N PRO A 99 -8.72 -15.36 13.24
CA PRO A 99 -9.87 -16.09 12.72
C PRO A 99 -10.10 -17.38 13.52
N PRO A 100 -11.34 -17.64 13.96
CA PRO A 100 -11.69 -18.87 14.64
C PRO A 100 -11.66 -20.04 13.65
N VAL A 101 -11.09 -21.16 14.09
CA VAL A 101 -10.96 -22.38 13.27
C VAL A 101 -11.49 -23.57 14.05
N HIS A 102 -12.34 -24.36 13.42
CA HIS A 102 -12.78 -25.65 13.98
C HIS A 102 -11.61 -26.65 13.91
N ARG A 103 -11.32 -27.30 15.03
CA ARG A 103 -10.19 -28.21 15.19
C ARG A 103 -10.61 -29.45 15.97
N GLU A 104 -9.97 -30.56 15.66
CA GLU A 104 -10.09 -31.80 16.42
C GLU A 104 -9.25 -31.75 17.71
N ALA A 105 -9.46 -32.71 18.61
CA ALA A 105 -8.57 -32.88 19.77
C ALA A 105 -7.11 -33.12 19.31
N GLY A 106 -6.15 -32.50 19.99
CA GLY A 106 -4.73 -32.64 19.68
C GLY A 106 -3.93 -31.34 19.78
N HIS A 107 -2.72 -31.39 19.25
CA HIS A 107 -1.79 -30.27 19.19
C HIS A 107 -2.11 -29.36 18.00
N HIS A 108 -2.11 -28.05 18.22
CA HIS A 108 -2.38 -27.04 17.20
C HIS A 108 -1.43 -25.85 17.35
N GLU A 109 -1.20 -25.18 16.22
CA GLU A 109 -0.51 -23.90 16.17
C GLU A 109 -1.35 -22.90 15.35
N GLN A 110 -1.23 -21.62 15.68
CA GLN A 110 -1.83 -20.55 14.90
C GLN A 110 -0.95 -19.29 14.94
N LEU A 111 -0.84 -18.67 13.76
CA LEU A 111 -0.14 -17.42 13.57
C LEU A 111 -1.04 -16.25 14.00
N VAL A 112 -0.47 -15.31 14.74
CA VAL A 112 -1.09 -14.05 15.14
C VAL A 112 -0.41 -12.94 14.37
N LEU A 113 -1.21 -12.21 13.61
CA LEU A 113 -0.79 -11.09 12.75
C LEU A 113 -1.28 -9.77 13.35
N GLY A 114 -0.71 -8.66 12.85
CA GLY A 114 -1.16 -7.32 13.26
C GLY A 114 -0.62 -6.87 14.63
N VAL A 115 0.45 -7.49 15.13
CA VAL A 115 1.15 -7.05 16.34
C VAL A 115 2.33 -6.17 15.92
N PRO A 116 2.50 -4.96 16.47
CA PRO A 116 3.63 -4.10 16.12
C PRO A 116 4.99 -4.65 16.57
N TYR A 117 6.08 -4.25 15.90
CA TYR A 117 7.44 -4.40 16.42
C TYR A 117 7.63 -3.61 17.73
N GLU A 118 8.60 -4.02 18.56
CA GLU A 118 8.95 -3.39 19.86
C GLU A 118 7.76 -3.22 20.81
N HIS A 119 6.83 -4.17 20.80
CA HIS A 119 5.55 -4.01 21.49
C HIS A 119 5.21 -5.21 22.37
N PRO A 120 4.77 -4.98 23.62
CA PRO A 120 4.26 -6.05 24.46
C PRO A 120 2.90 -6.53 23.94
N VAL A 121 2.72 -7.84 23.87
CA VAL A 121 1.45 -8.46 23.50
C VAL A 121 1.03 -9.50 24.53
N ARG A 122 -0.23 -9.43 24.94
CA ARG A 122 -0.87 -10.43 25.81
C ARG A 122 -1.77 -11.34 25.00
N LEU A 123 -1.62 -12.65 25.14
CA LEU A 123 -2.26 -13.68 24.33
C LEU A 123 -3.04 -14.67 25.17
N GLN A 124 -4.17 -15.16 24.65
CA GLN A 124 -4.94 -16.26 25.23
C GLN A 124 -5.57 -17.11 24.13
N VAL A 125 -5.52 -18.43 24.29
CA VAL A 125 -6.30 -19.34 23.46
C VAL A 125 -7.73 -19.39 23.99
N THR A 126 -8.69 -19.32 23.07
CA THR A 126 -10.12 -19.50 23.34
C THR A 126 -10.59 -20.76 22.62
N LEU A 127 -11.52 -21.48 23.23
CA LEU A 127 -12.16 -22.66 22.62
C LEU A 127 -13.65 -22.65 22.95
N GLU A 128 -14.48 -22.77 21.93
CA GLU A 128 -15.89 -23.14 22.02
C GLU A 128 -16.01 -24.59 21.56
N THR A 129 -16.20 -25.50 22.52
CA THR A 129 -16.32 -26.95 22.26
C THR A 129 -17.57 -27.25 21.45
N ASP A 130 -17.62 -28.40 20.78
CA ASP A 130 -18.83 -28.86 20.07
C ASP A 130 -20.04 -29.06 21.02
N ALA A 131 -19.79 -29.22 22.32
CA ALA A 131 -20.81 -29.28 23.36
C ALA A 131 -21.36 -27.90 23.77
N GLY A 132 -20.78 -26.81 23.27
CA GLY A 132 -21.16 -25.42 23.56
C GLY A 132 -20.46 -24.79 24.77
N ASP A 133 -19.53 -25.51 25.43
CA ASP A 133 -18.72 -24.93 26.50
C ASP A 133 -17.68 -23.95 25.95
N ARG A 134 -17.52 -22.81 26.61
CA ARG A 134 -16.53 -21.79 26.29
C ARG A 134 -15.43 -21.74 27.33
N VAL A 135 -14.19 -21.88 26.89
CA VAL A 135 -13.00 -21.89 27.76
C VAL A 135 -11.92 -20.96 27.25
N ARG A 136 -11.02 -20.59 28.16
CA ARG A 136 -9.85 -19.76 27.87
C ARG A 136 -8.64 -20.32 28.59
N SER A 137 -7.47 -20.22 27.95
CA SER A 137 -6.20 -20.51 28.61
C SER A 137 -5.82 -19.41 29.61
N SER A 138 -4.81 -19.70 30.44
CA SER A 138 -3.99 -18.67 31.08
C SER A 138 -3.41 -17.71 30.03
N ALA A 139 -3.20 -16.45 30.42
CA ALA A 139 -2.59 -15.46 29.55
C ALA A 139 -1.08 -15.69 29.43
N ILE A 140 -0.55 -15.49 28.22
CA ILE A 140 0.88 -15.42 27.94
C ILE A 140 1.21 -13.99 27.56
N ASP A 141 2.28 -13.46 28.15
CA ASP A 141 2.83 -12.16 27.80
C ASP A 141 4.17 -12.37 27.06
N LEU A 142 4.38 -11.66 25.96
CA LEU A 142 5.66 -11.60 25.26
C LEU A 142 5.87 -10.22 24.64
N GLU A 143 7.10 -9.95 24.20
CA GLU A 143 7.47 -8.73 23.49
C GLU A 143 7.92 -9.12 22.08
N THR A 144 7.42 -8.41 21.06
CA THR A 144 7.85 -8.61 19.68
C THR A 144 9.29 -8.17 19.47
N ALA A 145 9.88 -8.57 18.35
CA ALA A 145 11.28 -8.26 18.06
C ALA A 145 11.56 -6.75 18.01
N PRO A 146 12.84 -6.34 18.17
CA PRO A 146 13.28 -4.98 17.88
C PRO A 146 12.86 -4.52 16.48
N TRP A 147 12.85 -3.21 16.29
CA TRP A 147 12.58 -2.62 14.99
C TRP A 147 13.61 -3.11 13.95
N PRO A 148 13.19 -3.48 12.72
CA PRO A 148 14.11 -3.91 11.68
C PRO A 148 15.17 -2.84 11.36
N ASP A 149 16.44 -3.23 11.31
CA ASP A 149 17.53 -2.33 10.97
C ASP A 149 17.33 -1.77 9.55
N GLY A 150 17.44 -0.45 9.39
CA GLY A 150 17.30 0.21 8.08
C GLY A 150 15.86 0.33 7.58
N LEU A 151 14.82 0.00 8.36
CA LEU A 151 13.44 0.38 8.04
C LEU A 151 13.18 1.81 8.56
N PRO A 152 12.80 2.78 7.72
CA PRO A 152 12.48 4.12 8.22
C PRO A 152 11.22 4.13 9.10
N ARG A 153 11.27 4.90 10.19
CA ARG A 153 10.17 5.02 11.13
C ARG A 153 9.19 6.11 10.70
N PRO A 154 7.91 5.79 10.44
CA PRO A 154 6.92 6.80 10.17
C PRO A 154 6.62 7.67 11.39
N VAL A 155 6.23 8.91 11.13
CA VAL A 155 5.67 9.84 12.09
C VAL A 155 4.22 10.14 11.72
N VAL A 156 3.29 9.81 12.60
CA VAL A 156 1.88 10.21 12.45
C VAL A 156 1.73 11.69 12.81
N ARG A 157 1.50 12.52 11.80
CA ARG A 157 1.28 13.96 11.95
C ARG A 157 -0.17 14.29 12.33
N VAL A 158 -1.12 13.56 11.74
CA VAL A 158 -2.56 13.70 12.00
C VAL A 158 -3.17 12.31 12.08
N HIS A 159 -4.03 12.09 13.07
CA HIS A 159 -4.92 10.95 13.11
C HIS A 159 -6.19 11.35 13.87
N VAL A 160 -7.30 11.43 13.13
CA VAL A 160 -8.64 11.64 13.68
C VAL A 160 -9.41 10.34 13.46
N GLU A 161 -9.48 9.52 14.51
CA GLU A 161 -10.02 8.16 14.44
C GLU A 161 -11.46 8.14 13.92
N GLU A 162 -12.27 9.13 14.27
CA GLU A 162 -13.67 9.24 13.83
C GLU A 162 -13.84 9.62 12.36
N ARG A 163 -12.78 10.12 11.72
CA ARG A 163 -12.76 10.50 10.29
C ARG A 163 -12.04 9.48 9.44
N THR A 164 -11.21 8.62 10.03
CA THR A 164 -10.47 7.60 9.32
C THR A 164 -11.42 6.46 8.96
N ASP A 165 -11.28 5.90 7.76
CA ASP A 165 -12.12 4.81 7.28
C ASP A 165 -11.85 3.54 8.10
N PRO A 166 -12.81 3.07 8.91
CA PRO A 166 -12.62 1.91 9.76
C PRO A 166 -12.65 0.59 8.98
N SER A 167 -13.11 0.60 7.71
CA SER A 167 -13.21 -0.60 6.87
C SER A 167 -11.85 -1.12 6.40
N THR A 168 -10.84 -0.26 6.37
CA THR A 168 -9.48 -0.58 5.90
C THR A 168 -8.46 -0.36 7.02
N PRO A 169 -8.45 -1.17 8.09
CA PRO A 169 -7.58 -0.94 9.25
C PRO A 169 -6.09 -1.12 8.97
N TRP A 170 -5.73 -1.66 7.81
CA TRP A 170 -4.36 -1.98 7.42
C TRP A 170 -3.95 -1.21 6.16
N LEU A 171 -2.68 -0.88 6.08
CA LEU A 171 -2.04 -0.27 4.92
C LEU A 171 -0.83 -1.09 4.52
N LEU A 172 -0.81 -1.65 3.31
CA LEU A 172 0.40 -2.17 2.70
C LEU A 172 1.11 -1.02 1.96
N GLY A 173 2.42 -0.89 2.13
CA GLY A 173 3.21 0.10 1.43
C GLY A 173 4.64 -0.36 1.17
N SER A 174 5.39 0.42 0.42
CA SER A 174 6.83 0.24 0.24
C SER A 174 7.60 1.55 0.45
N VAL A 175 8.82 1.47 0.98
CA VAL A 175 9.68 2.62 1.27
C VAL A 175 11.17 2.27 1.13
N THR A 176 11.99 3.21 0.68
CA THR A 176 13.46 3.06 0.65
C THR A 176 14.05 2.90 2.06
N SER A 177 15.09 2.09 2.24
CA SER A 177 15.69 1.77 3.55
C SER A 177 16.39 2.96 4.21
N ASP A 178 17.21 3.71 3.46
CA ASP A 178 17.93 4.87 3.98
C ASP A 178 18.32 5.80 2.81
N GLY A 179 17.53 6.84 2.59
CA GLY A 179 17.82 7.90 1.62
C GLY A 179 17.11 7.78 0.27
N ALA A 180 16.92 8.92 -0.40
CA ALA A 180 16.00 9.12 -1.53
C ALA A 180 16.43 8.48 -2.86
N GLY A 181 17.43 7.58 -2.80
CA GLY A 181 18.04 6.94 -3.95
C GLY A 181 17.36 5.63 -4.29
N TRP A 182 17.02 5.47 -5.57
CA TRP A 182 16.57 4.20 -6.14
C TRP A 182 17.57 3.05 -5.96
N GLY A 183 18.85 3.37 -5.72
CA GLY A 183 19.92 2.44 -5.41
C GLY A 183 20.05 2.08 -3.92
N SER A 184 18.93 2.06 -3.17
CA SER A 184 18.85 1.56 -1.79
C SER A 184 17.91 0.36 -1.72
N ASN A 185 18.08 -0.52 -0.73
CA ASN A 185 17.12 -1.61 -0.51
C ASN A 185 15.75 -0.99 -0.20
N TRP A 186 14.70 -1.66 -0.63
CA TRP A 186 13.32 -1.29 -0.31
C TRP A 186 12.76 -2.18 0.77
N TRP A 187 11.91 -1.59 1.61
CA TRP A 187 11.07 -2.31 2.55
C TRP A 187 9.65 -2.32 2.04
N VAL A 188 9.01 -3.47 2.07
CA VAL A 188 7.56 -3.60 2.04
C VAL A 188 7.07 -3.72 3.47
N PHE A 189 6.03 -3.00 3.84
CA PHE A 189 5.53 -2.96 5.21
C PHE A 189 4.01 -2.98 5.27
N ILE A 190 3.47 -3.44 6.40
CA ILE A 190 2.07 -3.22 6.76
C ILE A 190 2.01 -2.33 8.00
N LEU A 191 1.24 -1.25 7.93
CA LEU A 191 0.91 -0.39 9.07
C LEU A 191 -0.50 -0.66 9.59
N ASP A 192 -0.68 -0.42 10.89
CA ASP A 192 -1.99 -0.13 11.46
C ASP A 192 -2.33 1.37 11.41
N ARG A 193 -3.57 1.72 11.76
CA ARG A 193 -4.03 3.13 11.79
C ARG A 193 -3.35 4.03 12.82
N LYS A 194 -2.59 3.47 13.76
CA LYS A 194 -1.75 4.25 14.69
C LYS A 194 -0.35 4.52 14.11
N GLY A 195 -0.10 4.14 12.85
CA GLY A 195 1.19 4.29 12.18
C GLY A 195 2.25 3.33 12.70
N ARG A 196 1.85 2.22 13.33
CA ARG A 196 2.78 1.21 13.83
C ARG A 196 2.99 0.14 12.77
N THR A 197 4.25 -0.22 12.50
CA THR A 197 4.56 -1.33 11.59
C THR A 197 4.29 -2.67 12.26
N VAL A 198 3.39 -3.46 11.66
CA VAL A 198 2.97 -4.78 12.15
C VAL A 198 3.52 -5.94 11.32
N TRP A 199 4.12 -5.63 10.18
CA TRP A 199 4.79 -6.58 9.30
C TRP A 199 5.78 -5.81 8.44
N ALA A 200 6.93 -6.41 8.14
CA ALA A 200 7.92 -5.81 7.25
C ALA A 200 8.73 -6.91 6.56
N TRP A 201 9.08 -6.67 5.30
CA TRP A 201 9.91 -7.53 4.46
C TRP A 201 10.88 -6.65 3.67
N GLU A 202 12.16 -7.01 3.69
CA GLU A 202 13.20 -6.31 2.94
C GLU A 202 13.37 -6.96 1.57
N SER A 203 13.41 -6.13 0.54
CA SER A 203 13.74 -6.56 -0.82
C SER A 203 15.17 -7.12 -0.89
N PRO A 204 15.43 -8.07 -1.81
CA PRO A 204 16.78 -8.54 -2.08
C PRO A 204 17.70 -7.42 -2.53
N ASP A 205 19.01 -7.57 -2.28
CA ASP A 205 20.02 -6.67 -2.82
C ASP A 205 19.90 -6.54 -4.36
N GLU A 206 20.25 -5.36 -4.87
CA GLU A 206 20.23 -5.06 -6.31
C GLU A 206 18.84 -5.17 -6.97
N ARG A 207 17.77 -5.04 -6.16
CA ARG A 207 16.38 -5.01 -6.63
C ARG A 207 15.63 -3.82 -6.01
N VAL A 208 14.84 -3.17 -6.84
CA VAL A 208 13.91 -2.12 -6.43
C VAL A 208 12.51 -2.72 -6.30
N THR A 209 11.83 -2.41 -5.19
CA THR A 209 10.46 -2.85 -4.92
C THR A 209 9.61 -1.64 -4.55
N MET A 210 9.04 -0.99 -5.56
CA MET A 210 8.28 0.26 -5.44
C MET A 210 6.78 0.10 -5.66
N PHE A 211 6.31 -0.98 -6.31
CA PHE A 211 4.89 -1.19 -6.64
C PHE A 211 4.29 -2.40 -5.92
N ALA A 212 4.83 -2.73 -4.75
CA ALA A 212 4.28 -3.77 -3.90
C ALA A 212 2.78 -3.56 -3.65
N ARG A 213 2.00 -4.65 -3.76
CA ARG A 213 0.53 -4.62 -3.69
C ARG A 213 -0.04 -5.95 -3.22
N PRO A 214 -1.25 -5.98 -2.63
CA PRO A 214 -1.99 -7.22 -2.52
C PRO A 214 -2.29 -7.78 -3.92
N SER A 215 -2.33 -9.10 -4.06
CA SER A 215 -2.91 -9.75 -5.24
C SER A 215 -4.41 -9.42 -5.38
N LEU A 216 -4.97 -9.58 -6.58
CA LEU A 216 -6.39 -9.28 -6.85
C LEU A 216 -7.36 -10.02 -5.93
N ASP A 217 -7.02 -11.24 -5.51
CA ASP A 217 -7.81 -12.05 -4.57
C ASP A 217 -7.55 -11.71 -3.09
N GLY A 218 -6.56 -10.86 -2.82
CA GLY A 218 -6.13 -10.43 -1.48
C GLY A 218 -5.43 -11.51 -0.66
N SER A 219 -5.03 -12.64 -1.26
CA SER A 219 -4.45 -13.79 -0.53
C SER A 219 -2.93 -13.75 -0.40
N THR A 220 -2.25 -12.93 -1.20
CA THR A 220 -0.78 -12.85 -1.27
C THR A 220 -0.32 -11.41 -1.50
N ILE A 221 0.99 -11.19 -1.41
CA ILE A 221 1.63 -9.91 -1.74
C ILE A 221 2.41 -10.11 -3.05
N LEU A 222 2.27 -9.17 -3.97
CA LEU A 222 3.10 -9.09 -5.17
C LEU A 222 4.15 -8.01 -4.96
N VAL A 223 5.37 -8.29 -5.37
CA VAL A 223 6.52 -7.38 -5.29
C VAL A 223 7.22 -7.32 -6.64
N ASP A 224 7.50 -6.12 -7.11
CA ASP A 224 8.45 -5.88 -8.18
C ASP A 224 9.88 -6.11 -7.65
N LEU A 225 10.67 -6.76 -8.48
CA LEU A 225 12.10 -6.97 -8.29
C LEU A 225 12.77 -6.35 -9.52
N ASP A 226 12.70 -5.03 -9.57
CA ASP A 226 13.16 -4.23 -10.70
C ASP A 226 14.70 -4.09 -10.68
N SER A 227 15.35 -4.39 -11.81
CA SER A 227 16.78 -4.20 -12.03
C SER A 227 17.14 -2.88 -12.73
N TYR A 228 16.16 -2.18 -13.30
CA TYR A 228 16.35 -1.01 -14.16
C TYR A 228 17.12 0.11 -13.47
N TRP A 229 16.68 0.52 -12.28
CA TRP A 229 17.28 1.65 -11.56
C TRP A 229 18.55 1.31 -10.80
N TRP A 230 18.76 0.03 -10.51
CA TRP A 230 19.92 -0.42 -9.74
C TRP A 230 21.07 -0.90 -10.62
N LEU A 231 20.79 -1.85 -11.53
CA LEU A 231 21.79 -2.49 -12.39
C LEU A 231 22.00 -1.72 -13.70
N PHE A 232 21.09 -0.81 -14.06
CA PHE A 232 21.13 -0.04 -15.31
C PHE A 232 21.24 -0.95 -16.55
N ASP A 233 20.65 -2.15 -16.48
CA ASP A 233 20.62 -3.15 -17.55
C ASP A 233 19.42 -2.97 -18.48
N GLY A 234 18.72 -1.83 -18.36
CA GLY A 234 17.47 -1.58 -19.09
C GLY A 234 16.30 -2.44 -18.58
N GLY A 235 16.36 -2.95 -17.35
CA GLY A 235 15.32 -3.82 -16.80
C GLY A 235 15.36 -5.24 -17.36
N ALA A 236 16.48 -5.65 -17.99
CA ALA A 236 16.59 -6.95 -18.64
C ALA A 236 16.44 -8.12 -17.64
N ALA A 237 16.82 -7.90 -16.37
CA ALA A 237 16.67 -8.86 -15.28
C ALA A 237 15.52 -8.52 -14.31
N SER A 238 14.62 -7.60 -14.69
CA SER A 238 13.46 -7.26 -13.87
C SER A 238 12.46 -8.41 -13.83
N GLU A 239 11.89 -8.62 -12.65
CA GLU A 239 10.95 -9.70 -12.35
C GLU A 239 9.83 -9.19 -11.45
N VAL A 240 8.72 -9.93 -11.39
CA VAL A 240 7.70 -9.79 -10.36
C VAL A 240 7.62 -11.10 -9.60
N ALA A 241 7.55 -11.03 -8.27
CA ALA A 241 7.38 -12.20 -7.42
C ALA A 241 6.07 -12.11 -6.62
N ARG A 242 5.45 -13.27 -6.41
CA ARG A 242 4.35 -13.47 -5.46
C ARG A 242 4.91 -14.08 -4.19
N ILE A 243 4.67 -13.43 -3.05
CA ILE A 243 5.07 -13.90 -1.72
C ILE A 243 3.86 -14.08 -0.81
N ASP A 244 3.95 -15.01 0.14
CA ASP A 244 3.00 -15.09 1.25
C ASP A 244 3.38 -14.14 2.39
N ILE A 245 2.54 -14.09 3.43
CA ILE A 245 2.78 -13.26 4.62
C ILE A 245 4.02 -13.70 5.43
N GLU A 246 4.53 -14.91 5.24
CA GLU A 246 5.78 -15.37 5.86
C GLU A 246 7.02 -14.94 5.04
N GLY A 247 6.82 -14.22 3.93
CA GLY A 247 7.89 -13.74 3.04
C GLY A 247 8.42 -14.82 2.08
N ARG A 248 7.75 -15.96 1.98
CA ARG A 248 8.16 -17.05 1.09
C ARG A 248 7.66 -16.78 -0.32
N GLU A 249 8.55 -16.93 -1.29
CA GLU A 249 8.18 -16.87 -2.70
C GLU A 249 7.36 -18.10 -3.13
N LEU A 250 6.22 -17.82 -3.75
CA LEU A 250 5.30 -18.81 -4.28
C LEU A 250 5.42 -18.94 -5.80
N GLN A 251 5.68 -17.81 -6.46
CA GLN A 251 5.76 -17.71 -7.92
C GLN A 251 6.59 -16.49 -8.34
N ARG A 252 7.18 -16.56 -9.53
CA ARG A 252 7.98 -15.49 -10.12
C ARG A 252 7.79 -15.46 -11.62
N TRP A 253 7.67 -14.27 -12.19
CA TRP A 253 7.54 -14.05 -13.62
C TRP A 253 8.66 -13.13 -14.13
N PRO A 254 9.26 -13.44 -15.30
CA PRO A 254 10.15 -12.50 -15.98
C PRO A 254 9.34 -11.32 -16.52
N THR A 255 9.77 -10.10 -16.20
CA THR A 255 9.13 -8.86 -16.67
C THR A 255 10.18 -7.94 -17.28
N PRO A 256 10.83 -8.35 -18.39
CA PRO A 256 11.90 -7.57 -18.99
C PRO A 256 11.42 -6.15 -19.31
N GLY A 257 12.32 -5.19 -19.08
CA GLY A 257 12.05 -3.77 -19.26
C GLY A 257 11.20 -3.14 -18.17
N LEU A 258 10.63 -3.90 -17.21
CA LEU A 258 9.89 -3.32 -16.09
C LEU A 258 10.76 -2.31 -15.35
N HIS A 259 10.23 -1.11 -15.12
CA HIS A 259 10.88 -0.02 -14.39
C HIS A 259 9.94 0.76 -13.47
N HIS A 260 8.62 0.50 -13.54
CA HIS A 260 7.61 1.03 -12.61
C HIS A 260 6.53 -0.05 -12.36
N ALA A 261 5.33 0.14 -12.91
CA ALA A 261 4.15 -0.53 -12.39
C ALA A 261 3.82 -1.82 -13.15
N PHE A 262 3.21 -2.73 -12.38
CA PHE A 262 2.64 -3.97 -12.84
C PHE A 262 1.28 -4.23 -12.16
N ILE A 263 0.53 -5.18 -12.70
CA ILE A 263 -0.73 -5.67 -12.12
C ILE A 263 -0.88 -7.16 -12.44
N ASP A 264 -1.39 -7.94 -11.49
CA ASP A 264 -1.78 -9.33 -11.75
C ASP A 264 -3.11 -9.44 -12.49
N LEU A 265 -3.30 -10.57 -13.16
CA LEU A 265 -4.48 -10.83 -13.98
C LEU A 265 -5.40 -11.88 -13.34
N PRO A 266 -6.73 -11.79 -13.52
CA PRO A 266 -7.68 -12.77 -12.99
C PRO A 266 -7.42 -14.22 -13.42
N GLU A 267 -6.86 -14.42 -14.61
CA GLU A 267 -6.50 -15.73 -15.17
C GLU A 267 -5.12 -16.25 -14.72
N GLY A 268 -4.37 -15.48 -13.95
CA GLY A 268 -2.94 -15.73 -13.67
C GLY A 268 -2.03 -14.92 -14.59
N GLY A 269 -0.75 -14.80 -14.21
CA GLY A 269 0.20 -13.93 -14.89
C GLY A 269 0.18 -12.46 -14.46
N ILE A 270 0.99 -11.66 -15.13
CA ILE A 270 1.28 -10.25 -14.83
C ILE A 270 1.21 -9.42 -16.11
N ALA A 271 0.58 -8.25 -16.05
CA ALA A 271 0.71 -7.19 -17.04
C ALA A 271 1.62 -6.07 -16.49
N TRP A 272 2.47 -5.49 -17.35
CA TRP A 272 3.36 -4.42 -16.93
C TRP A 272 3.68 -3.43 -18.05
N GLY A 273 4.11 -2.24 -17.64
CA GLY A 273 4.76 -1.26 -18.50
C GLY A 273 6.28 -1.49 -18.55
N GLY A 274 6.85 -1.58 -19.75
CA GLY A 274 8.27 -1.89 -19.94
C GLY A 274 8.96 -0.95 -20.91
N HIS A 275 10.26 -0.73 -20.69
CA HIS A 275 11.12 0.09 -21.53
C HIS A 275 12.07 -0.78 -22.37
N GLY A 276 11.99 -0.64 -23.70
CA GLY A 276 12.89 -1.28 -24.66
C GLY A 276 13.98 -0.33 -25.16
N GLU A 277 14.78 -0.78 -26.14
CA GLU A 277 15.87 0.05 -26.70
C GLU A 277 15.37 1.31 -27.43
N SER A 278 14.16 1.28 -27.99
CA SER A 278 13.63 2.36 -28.83
C SER A 278 12.18 2.75 -28.54
N ASP A 279 11.54 2.07 -27.59
CA ASP A 279 10.09 2.16 -27.38
C ASP A 279 9.73 1.84 -25.93
N GLU A 280 8.58 2.33 -25.49
CA GLU A 280 7.92 1.97 -24.25
C GLU A 280 6.70 1.13 -24.60
N TYR A 281 6.42 0.07 -23.84
CA TYR A 281 5.39 -0.89 -24.19
C TYR A 281 4.57 -1.35 -23.00
N VAL A 282 3.46 -2.03 -23.29
CA VAL A 282 2.74 -2.85 -22.33
C VAL A 282 2.83 -4.29 -22.78
N ALA A 283 3.17 -5.17 -21.84
CA ALA A 283 3.27 -6.61 -22.08
C ALA A 283 2.53 -7.39 -21.00
N ILE A 284 2.20 -8.64 -21.34
CA ILE A 284 1.59 -9.63 -20.47
C ILE A 284 2.49 -10.87 -20.47
N VAL A 285 2.65 -11.48 -19.29
CA VAL A 285 3.31 -12.77 -19.10
C VAL A 285 2.34 -13.68 -18.39
N ASP A 286 2.12 -14.88 -18.94
CA ASP A 286 1.25 -15.87 -18.30
C ASP A 286 2.02 -16.70 -17.23
N ASP A 287 1.33 -17.60 -16.55
CA ASP A 287 1.94 -18.48 -15.55
C ASP A 287 2.94 -19.50 -16.12
N ALA A 288 2.93 -19.72 -17.44
CA ALA A 288 3.93 -20.55 -18.12
C ALA A 288 5.21 -19.75 -18.46
N GLY A 289 5.17 -18.42 -18.34
CA GLY A 289 6.26 -17.52 -18.68
C GLY A 289 6.26 -17.07 -20.13
N ASP A 290 5.17 -17.31 -20.88
CA ASP A 290 5.03 -16.84 -22.25
C ASP A 290 4.68 -15.34 -22.25
N ILE A 291 5.51 -14.54 -22.92
CA ILE A 291 5.40 -13.08 -22.96
C ILE A 291 4.80 -12.61 -24.28
N GLU A 292 3.78 -11.77 -24.19
CA GLU A 292 3.17 -11.05 -25.31
C GLU A 292 3.21 -9.54 -25.07
N GLN A 293 3.80 -8.80 -26.02
CA GLN A 293 3.69 -7.34 -26.04
C GLN A 293 2.38 -6.96 -26.73
N ILE A 294 1.50 -6.26 -26.02
CA ILE A 294 0.16 -5.91 -26.52
C ILE A 294 0.08 -4.46 -27.02
N TRP A 295 0.97 -3.57 -26.57
CA TRP A 295 0.93 -2.16 -26.95
C TRP A 295 2.32 -1.56 -27.10
N SER A 296 2.42 -0.51 -27.93
CA SER A 296 3.64 0.24 -28.22
C SER A 296 3.36 1.74 -28.11
N CYS A 297 4.25 2.49 -27.45
CA CYS A 297 4.11 3.95 -27.38
C CYS A 297 4.32 4.62 -28.74
N ALA A 298 4.94 3.94 -29.69
CA ALA A 298 5.01 4.41 -31.07
C ALA A 298 3.61 4.64 -31.67
N ASP A 299 2.57 3.92 -31.23
CA ASP A 299 1.20 4.16 -31.67
C ASP A 299 0.64 5.49 -31.13
N LEU A 300 1.15 5.97 -30.00
CA LEU A 300 0.75 7.24 -29.39
C LEU A 300 1.53 8.44 -29.96
N VAL A 301 2.86 8.35 -30.00
CA VAL A 301 3.74 9.50 -30.32
C VAL A 301 4.48 9.37 -31.66
N GLY A 302 4.49 8.17 -32.25
CA GLY A 302 5.25 7.86 -33.45
C GLY A 302 6.75 7.73 -33.22
N GLU A 303 7.42 7.04 -34.14
CA GLU A 303 8.88 6.96 -34.17
C GLU A 303 9.52 8.27 -34.68
N PRO A 304 10.69 8.69 -34.16
CA PRO A 304 11.50 8.03 -33.15
C PRO A 304 11.24 8.60 -31.76
N TRP A 305 10.01 9.02 -31.40
CA TRP A 305 9.74 9.67 -30.11
C TRP A 305 9.37 8.68 -29.01
N ALA A 306 9.05 7.45 -29.39
CA ALA A 306 8.56 6.40 -28.49
C ALA A 306 9.57 6.04 -27.39
N PHE A 307 10.88 6.10 -27.66
CA PHE A 307 11.92 5.90 -26.64
C PHE A 307 11.88 6.92 -25.48
N SER A 308 11.20 8.05 -25.64
CA SER A 308 11.06 9.04 -24.56
C SER A 308 9.81 8.80 -23.71
N CYS A 309 9.00 7.81 -24.07
CA CYS A 309 7.84 7.43 -23.30
C CYS A 309 8.26 6.75 -22.00
N ILE A 310 7.52 7.03 -20.93
CA ILE A 310 7.70 6.41 -19.62
C ILE A 310 6.30 6.07 -19.13
N THR A 311 6.01 4.77 -19.01
CA THR A 311 4.82 4.32 -18.28
C THR A 311 5.14 4.23 -16.78
N ASN A 312 4.23 4.68 -15.94
CA ASN A 312 4.44 4.72 -14.49
C ASN A 312 3.27 4.17 -13.66
N ALA A 313 2.18 3.76 -14.30
CA ALA A 313 1.05 3.11 -13.67
C ALA A 313 0.28 2.26 -14.70
N ILE A 314 -0.21 1.11 -14.26
CA ILE A 314 -1.13 0.26 -15.00
C ILE A 314 -2.24 -0.20 -14.05
N TRP A 315 -3.48 0.02 -14.46
CA TRP A 315 -4.67 -0.41 -13.73
C TRP A 315 -5.57 -1.23 -14.64
N LEU A 316 -6.17 -2.29 -14.10
CA LEU A 316 -7.07 -3.19 -14.80
C LEU A 316 -8.50 -2.92 -14.34
N ASP A 317 -9.34 -2.46 -15.26
CA ASP A 317 -10.78 -2.51 -15.10
C ASP A 317 -11.28 -3.92 -15.39
N THR A 318 -11.48 -4.71 -14.34
CA THR A 318 -12.01 -6.07 -14.50
C THR A 318 -13.46 -6.09 -14.98
N ALA A 319 -14.22 -5.00 -14.84
CA ALA A 319 -15.61 -4.94 -15.29
C ALA A 319 -15.72 -4.76 -16.81
N THR A 320 -14.77 -4.06 -17.42
CA THR A 320 -14.77 -3.77 -18.87
C THR A 320 -13.64 -4.44 -19.64
N ASP A 321 -12.73 -5.15 -18.96
CA ASP A 321 -11.55 -5.82 -19.52
C ASP A 321 -10.58 -4.84 -20.23
N ARG A 322 -10.34 -3.70 -19.57
CA ARG A 322 -9.51 -2.59 -20.10
C ARG A 322 -8.35 -2.27 -19.18
N PHE A 323 -7.23 -1.85 -19.76
CA PHE A 323 -6.16 -1.21 -19.00
C PHE A 323 -6.26 0.30 -19.08
N LEU A 324 -6.03 0.97 -17.95
CA LEU A 324 -5.65 2.37 -17.89
C LEU A 324 -4.14 2.42 -17.66
N VAL A 325 -3.41 2.99 -18.61
CA VAL A 325 -1.95 3.05 -18.58
C VAL A 325 -1.53 4.51 -18.54
N SER A 326 -0.87 4.91 -17.46
CA SER A 326 -0.31 6.25 -17.35
C SER A 326 1.01 6.32 -18.11
N VAL A 327 1.08 7.24 -19.07
CA VAL A 327 2.31 7.62 -19.77
C VAL A 327 2.69 9.02 -19.27
N VAL A 328 3.50 9.07 -18.22
CA VAL A 328 3.79 10.31 -17.48
C VAL A 328 4.57 11.31 -18.32
N SER A 329 5.43 10.83 -19.21
CA SER A 329 6.25 11.63 -20.12
C SER A 329 5.45 12.45 -21.13
N THR A 330 4.19 12.06 -21.38
CA THR A 330 3.28 12.72 -22.34
C THR A 330 2.08 13.34 -21.66
N ASP A 331 2.05 13.40 -20.31
CA ASP A 331 0.91 13.88 -19.51
C ASP A 331 -0.42 13.22 -19.94
N SER A 332 -0.41 11.91 -20.21
CA SER A 332 -1.56 11.20 -20.78
C SER A 332 -1.84 9.85 -20.14
N VAL A 333 -3.12 9.45 -20.13
CA VAL A 333 -3.55 8.09 -19.76
C VAL A 333 -4.15 7.44 -20.99
N VAL A 334 -3.58 6.32 -21.42
CA VAL A 334 -4.05 5.54 -22.56
C VAL A 334 -4.98 4.45 -22.04
N VAL A 335 -6.18 4.35 -22.61
CA VAL A 335 -7.09 3.24 -22.32
C VAL A 335 -6.93 2.20 -23.40
N LEU A 336 -6.59 0.97 -23.01
CA LEU A 336 -6.34 -0.15 -23.91
C LEU A 336 -7.40 -1.23 -23.72
N ASP A 337 -7.85 -1.81 -24.83
CA ASP A 337 -8.49 -3.12 -24.82
C ASP A 337 -7.45 -4.17 -24.43
N ARG A 338 -7.68 -4.93 -23.36
CA ARG A 338 -6.66 -5.83 -22.83
C ARG A 338 -6.31 -6.97 -23.79
N GLN A 339 -7.29 -7.48 -24.53
CA GLN A 339 -7.12 -8.67 -25.38
C GLN A 339 -6.40 -8.35 -26.69
N SER A 340 -6.72 -7.20 -27.30
CA SER A 340 -6.17 -6.81 -28.59
C SER A 340 -5.05 -5.78 -28.51
N GLY A 341 -4.88 -5.13 -27.36
CA GLY A 341 -3.94 -4.01 -27.19
C GLY A 341 -4.37 -2.73 -27.90
N ALA A 342 -5.56 -2.70 -28.50
CA ALA A 342 -6.05 -1.54 -29.23
C ALA A 342 -6.29 -0.36 -28.28
N GLN A 343 -5.79 0.81 -28.66
CA GLN A 343 -6.11 2.05 -27.98
C GLN A 343 -7.59 2.40 -28.19
N LEU A 344 -8.34 2.47 -27.09
CA LEU A 344 -9.76 2.81 -27.06
C LEU A 344 -9.96 4.31 -26.85
N ASP A 345 -9.28 4.86 -25.84
CA ASP A 345 -9.41 6.25 -25.43
C ASP A 345 -8.05 6.86 -25.06
N LEU A 346 -8.04 8.19 -24.95
CA LEU A 346 -6.90 8.97 -24.48
C LEU A 346 -7.40 10.08 -23.56
N TYR A 347 -6.89 10.09 -22.33
CA TYR A 347 -7.11 11.16 -21.36
C TYR A 347 -5.82 11.98 -21.19
N GLY A 348 -5.94 13.24 -20.77
CA GLY A 348 -4.79 14.12 -20.57
C GLY A 348 -4.40 14.86 -21.84
N SER A 349 -3.15 14.76 -22.26
CA SER A 349 -2.63 15.45 -23.43
C SER A 349 -2.57 14.56 -24.68
N GLY A 350 -2.84 15.14 -25.85
CA GLY A 350 -2.75 14.43 -27.12
C GLY A 350 -3.74 14.95 -28.16
N ARG A 351 -3.60 14.50 -29.41
CA ARG A 351 -4.46 14.97 -30.52
C ARG A 351 -5.91 14.48 -30.41
N SER A 352 -6.10 13.27 -29.90
CA SER A 352 -7.40 12.63 -29.70
C SER A 352 -7.82 12.61 -28.22
N ALA A 353 -7.10 13.35 -27.37
CA ALA A 353 -7.39 13.36 -25.95
C ALA A 353 -8.73 14.03 -25.66
N TRP A 354 -9.45 13.48 -24.67
CA TRP A 354 -10.68 14.06 -24.17
C TRP A 354 -10.45 15.47 -23.63
N ALA A 355 -11.45 16.34 -23.76
CA ALA A 355 -11.38 17.70 -23.24
C ALA A 355 -11.51 17.71 -21.71
N PHE A 356 -11.04 18.77 -21.06
CA PHE A 356 -11.24 18.99 -19.62
C PHE A 356 -12.30 20.08 -19.38
N ASP A 357 -13.18 19.87 -18.39
CA ASP A 357 -14.11 20.88 -17.89
C ASP A 357 -13.94 21.08 -16.37
N PRO A 358 -13.45 22.24 -15.91
CA PRO A 358 -12.97 23.36 -16.72
C PRO A 358 -11.59 23.06 -17.35
N PRO A 359 -11.14 23.76 -18.41
CA PRO A 359 -9.87 23.45 -19.08
C PRO A 359 -8.63 23.49 -18.17
N GLU A 360 -8.62 24.36 -17.16
CA GLU A 360 -7.56 24.44 -16.16
C GLU A 360 -7.45 23.22 -15.25
N SER A 361 -8.45 22.32 -15.26
CA SER A 361 -8.43 21.08 -14.48
C SER A 361 -7.53 20.01 -15.08
N ALA A 362 -6.89 20.23 -16.24
CA ALA A 362 -6.01 19.25 -16.85
C ALA A 362 -4.92 18.75 -15.88
N PHE A 363 -4.73 17.44 -15.82
CA PHE A 363 -3.64 16.83 -15.07
C PHE A 363 -2.31 16.86 -15.84
N SER A 364 -1.20 16.75 -15.11
CA SER A 364 0.16 16.64 -15.65
C SER A 364 1.05 15.88 -14.67
N HIS A 365 2.05 15.17 -15.20
CA HIS A 365 2.94 14.28 -14.46
C HIS A 365 2.16 13.33 -13.54
N GLN A 366 1.11 12.76 -14.11
CA GLN A 366 0.14 11.97 -13.37
C GLN A 366 0.66 10.60 -12.95
N HIS A 367 0.08 10.08 -11.87
CA HIS A 367 0.37 8.78 -11.28
C HIS A 367 -0.95 8.10 -10.88
N ASP A 368 -0.91 6.77 -10.91
CA ASP A 368 -1.97 5.87 -10.42
C ASP A 368 -3.42 6.19 -10.89
N PRO A 369 -3.65 6.50 -12.19
CA PRO A 369 -4.99 6.70 -12.70
C PRO A 369 -5.78 5.39 -12.67
N HIS A 370 -6.98 5.44 -12.12
CA HIS A 370 -7.90 4.31 -12.11
C HIS A 370 -9.34 4.80 -12.08
N LEU A 371 -10.28 3.90 -12.39
CA LEU A 371 -11.70 4.19 -12.23
C LEU A 371 -12.14 3.81 -10.81
N THR A 372 -12.96 4.65 -10.19
CA THR A 372 -13.67 4.29 -8.94
C THR A 372 -14.83 3.36 -9.24
N ASP A 373 -15.47 2.79 -8.19
CA ASP A 373 -16.68 2.00 -8.33
C ASP A 373 -17.85 2.77 -8.96
N GLU A 374 -17.84 4.10 -8.89
CA GLU A 374 -18.79 5.00 -9.55
C GLU A 374 -18.47 5.26 -11.03
N GLY A 375 -17.35 4.75 -11.54
CA GLY A 375 -16.88 4.96 -12.92
C GLY A 375 -16.26 6.33 -13.16
N THR A 376 -15.86 7.06 -12.12
CA THR A 376 -15.12 8.33 -12.24
C THR A 376 -13.62 8.04 -12.35
N LEU A 377 -12.87 8.88 -13.08
CA LEU A 377 -11.42 8.78 -13.14
C LEU A 377 -10.81 9.49 -11.94
N LEU A 378 -10.07 8.76 -11.11
CA LEU A 378 -9.30 9.28 -10.00
C LEU A 378 -7.81 9.26 -10.36
N VAL A 379 -7.10 10.36 -10.10
CA VAL A 379 -5.70 10.50 -10.53
C VAL A 379 -4.90 11.36 -9.55
N SER A 380 -3.66 10.94 -9.25
CA SER A 380 -2.68 11.80 -8.60
C SER A 380 -1.89 12.58 -9.66
N THR A 381 -1.69 13.87 -9.47
CA THR A 381 -1.15 14.77 -10.51
C THR A 381 -0.44 15.95 -9.87
N ASN A 382 0.34 16.69 -10.65
CA ASN A 382 0.72 18.04 -10.26
C ASN A 382 -0.50 18.97 -10.11
N GLY A 383 -0.39 19.94 -9.21
CA GLY A 383 -1.33 21.00 -8.95
C GLY A 383 -1.30 22.13 -10.00
N ILE A 384 -2.33 23.00 -9.97
CA ILE A 384 -2.57 24.02 -11.02
C ILE A 384 -1.79 25.32 -10.79
N ARG A 385 -1.45 25.68 -9.54
CA ARG A 385 -0.89 26.99 -9.17
C ARG A 385 0.55 26.86 -8.63
N ARG A 386 1.29 27.99 -8.68
CA ARG A 386 2.75 28.11 -8.45
C ARG A 386 3.31 27.13 -7.38
N GLU A 387 4.52 26.62 -7.67
CA GLU A 387 5.34 25.72 -6.83
C GLU A 387 4.76 24.31 -6.69
N ARG A 388 4.61 23.61 -7.82
CA ARG A 388 4.53 22.15 -7.96
C ARG A 388 3.85 21.41 -6.79
N ASP A 389 2.65 21.76 -6.35
CA ASP A 389 1.97 20.88 -5.39
C ASP A 389 1.63 19.54 -6.05
N THR A 390 1.55 18.48 -5.27
CA THR A 390 0.95 17.22 -5.70
C THR A 390 -0.50 17.19 -5.23
N ALA A 391 -1.41 16.98 -6.15
CA ALA A 391 -2.84 17.01 -5.97
C ALA A 391 -3.48 15.68 -6.35
N VAL A 392 -4.73 15.49 -5.91
CA VAL A 392 -5.64 14.49 -6.43
C VAL A 392 -6.74 15.19 -7.21
N ARG A 393 -7.15 14.61 -8.33
CA ARG A 393 -8.32 15.04 -9.10
C ARG A 393 -9.22 13.87 -9.40
N GLU A 394 -10.52 14.11 -9.36
CA GLU A 394 -11.55 13.16 -9.76
C GLU A 394 -12.41 13.76 -10.86
N TYR A 395 -12.65 12.98 -11.91
CA TYR A 395 -13.42 13.41 -13.07
C TYR A 395 -14.58 12.47 -13.34
N GLU A 396 -15.75 13.04 -13.60
CA GLU A 396 -16.84 12.37 -14.28
C GLU A 396 -16.51 12.26 -15.77
N LEU A 397 -16.72 11.09 -16.35
CA LEU A 397 -16.47 10.81 -17.77
C LEU A 397 -17.75 11.04 -18.58
N ASP A 398 -17.78 12.09 -19.39
CA ASP A 398 -18.84 12.31 -20.38
C ASP A 398 -18.45 11.66 -21.71
N GLU A 399 -18.89 10.42 -21.91
CA GLU A 399 -18.66 9.64 -23.14
C GLU A 399 -19.36 10.22 -24.38
N GLU A 400 -20.41 11.04 -24.25
CA GLU A 400 -21.07 11.64 -25.42
C GLU A 400 -20.24 12.80 -25.98
N SER A 401 -19.69 13.63 -25.10
CA SER A 401 -18.90 14.80 -25.49
C SER A 401 -17.39 14.58 -25.46
N HIS A 402 -16.91 13.42 -25.00
CA HIS A 402 -15.50 13.11 -24.74
C HIS A 402 -14.87 14.18 -23.83
N THR A 403 -15.49 14.41 -22.68
CA THR A 403 -15.07 15.42 -21.70
C THR A 403 -14.87 14.80 -20.33
N LEU A 404 -13.75 15.13 -19.69
CA LEU A 404 -13.46 14.85 -18.28
C LEU A 404 -13.90 16.06 -17.45
N ARG A 405 -15.03 15.93 -16.75
CA ARG A 405 -15.56 16.99 -15.90
C ARG A 405 -15.06 16.82 -14.49
N GLN A 406 -14.23 17.76 -14.00
CA GLN A 406 -13.70 17.67 -12.65
C GLN A 406 -14.83 17.82 -11.63
N ILE A 407 -15.03 16.82 -10.78
CA ILE A 407 -16.05 16.82 -9.74
C ILE A 407 -15.45 16.99 -8.33
N TRP A 408 -14.17 16.68 -8.16
CA TRP A 408 -13.47 16.81 -6.89
C TRP A 408 -11.96 17.03 -7.09
N SER A 409 -11.33 17.71 -6.14
CA SER A 409 -9.87 17.87 -6.10
C SER A 409 -9.38 18.21 -4.69
N PHE A 410 -8.17 17.78 -4.35
CA PHE A 410 -7.51 18.08 -3.08
C PHE A 410 -6.00 18.25 -3.28
N GLY A 411 -5.33 19.00 -2.41
CA GLY A 411 -3.86 19.16 -2.39
C GLY A 411 -3.32 20.44 -3.04
N ASP A 412 -4.11 21.12 -3.88
CA ASP A 412 -3.72 22.40 -4.49
C ASP A 412 -3.47 23.48 -3.40
N GLY A 413 -2.26 24.04 -3.36
CA GLY A 413 -1.87 25.12 -2.44
C GLY A 413 -1.42 24.66 -1.06
N GLU A 414 -1.26 23.36 -0.83
CA GLU A 414 -0.83 22.83 0.48
C GLU A 414 0.69 22.88 0.72
N GLY A 415 1.50 23.12 -0.32
CA GLY A 415 2.95 23.20 -0.24
C GLY A 415 3.63 21.83 -0.10
N ILE A 416 3.03 20.77 -0.64
CA ILE A 416 3.58 19.40 -0.61
C ILE A 416 3.78 18.93 -2.03
N HIS A 417 5.02 18.61 -2.37
CA HIS A 417 5.41 18.19 -3.69
C HIS A 417 6.11 16.84 -3.68
N ALA A 418 5.64 15.93 -4.54
CA ALA A 418 6.36 14.76 -4.99
C ALA A 418 6.76 14.94 -6.45
N ASP A 419 8.05 14.82 -6.77
CA ASP A 419 8.59 14.88 -8.14
C ASP A 419 8.32 13.57 -8.91
N ARG A 420 8.12 12.47 -8.18
CA ARG A 420 8.02 11.10 -8.71
C ARG A 420 7.27 10.21 -7.73
N LEU A 421 6.84 9.06 -8.25
CA LEU A 421 5.92 8.15 -7.57
C LEU A 421 4.63 8.87 -7.19
N GLY A 422 3.74 8.13 -6.54
CA GLY A 422 2.46 8.64 -6.11
C GLY A 422 1.39 7.61 -6.35
N THR A 423 0.46 7.54 -5.41
CA THR A 423 -0.68 6.65 -5.47
C THR A 423 -1.92 7.35 -5.01
N VAL A 424 -3.05 6.90 -5.53
CA VAL A 424 -4.34 7.37 -5.05
C VAL A 424 -5.30 6.20 -5.04
N GLN A 425 -6.19 6.17 -4.05
CA GLN A 425 -7.21 5.14 -3.93
C GLN A 425 -8.47 5.73 -3.27
N ARG A 426 -9.63 5.51 -3.87
CA ARG A 426 -10.92 5.70 -3.17
C ARG A 426 -11.11 4.52 -2.20
N LEU A 427 -11.29 4.82 -0.92
CA LEU A 427 -11.53 3.83 0.14
C LEU A 427 -13.03 3.49 0.21
N PRO A 428 -13.40 2.29 0.73
CA PRO A 428 -14.81 1.85 0.77
C PRO A 428 -15.75 2.78 1.55
N GLY A 429 -15.25 3.50 2.55
CA GLY A 429 -15.98 4.50 3.32
C GLY A 429 -16.15 5.85 2.63
N GLY A 430 -15.63 6.01 1.41
CA GLY A 430 -15.71 7.24 0.61
C GLY A 430 -14.53 8.19 0.79
N ASN A 431 -13.65 7.96 1.77
CA ASN A 431 -12.41 8.70 1.92
C ASN A 431 -11.46 8.44 0.73
N THR A 432 -10.53 9.35 0.48
CA THR A 432 -9.48 9.18 -0.53
C THR A 432 -8.13 9.05 0.16
N GLN A 433 -7.40 7.97 -0.11
CA GLN A 433 -6.00 7.83 0.27
C GLN A 433 -5.11 8.39 -0.84
N HIS A 434 -4.07 9.14 -0.46
CA HIS A 434 -3.08 9.73 -1.36
C HIS A 434 -1.68 9.44 -0.83
N GLY A 435 -0.95 8.55 -1.50
CA GLY A 435 0.49 8.39 -1.32
C GLY A 435 1.22 9.45 -2.13
N LEU A 436 2.00 10.29 -1.44
CA LEU A 436 2.73 11.43 -2.00
C LEU A 436 4.18 11.04 -2.30
N GLY A 437 4.43 9.85 -2.85
CA GLY A 437 5.68 9.48 -3.52
C GLY A 437 6.96 9.95 -2.83
N SER A 438 7.76 10.72 -3.56
CA SER A 438 9.03 11.30 -3.10
C SER A 438 8.92 12.37 -2.02
N ALA A 439 7.72 12.77 -1.61
CA ALA A 439 7.53 13.57 -0.40
C ALA A 439 7.55 12.70 0.87
N GLY A 440 7.65 11.37 0.71
CA GLY A 440 7.70 10.42 1.83
C GLY A 440 6.43 10.42 2.69
N ARG A 441 5.28 10.77 2.11
CA ARG A 441 4.08 11.10 2.89
C ARG A 441 2.85 10.35 2.39
N LEU A 442 1.94 10.03 3.29
CA LEU A 442 0.63 9.44 3.00
C LEU A 442 -0.45 10.26 3.68
N ARG A 443 -1.55 10.50 2.98
CA ARG A 443 -2.74 11.15 3.54
C ARG A 443 -4.00 10.36 3.29
N GLU A 444 -4.93 10.43 4.23
CA GLU A 444 -6.33 10.06 4.04
C GLU A 444 -7.21 11.30 4.20
N ILE A 445 -8.09 11.52 3.23
CA ILE A 445 -8.87 12.73 3.08
C ILE A 445 -10.36 12.37 3.02
N THR A 446 -11.20 13.05 3.79
CA THR A 446 -12.65 12.85 3.72
C THR A 446 -13.25 13.44 2.43
N PRO A 447 -14.47 13.05 2.02
CA PRO A 447 -15.14 13.67 0.87
C PRO A 447 -15.22 15.20 0.94
N GLU A 448 -15.31 15.76 2.15
CA GLU A 448 -15.36 17.19 2.43
C GLU A 448 -14.00 17.90 2.34
N GLY A 449 -12.90 17.16 2.18
CA GLY A 449 -11.55 17.70 2.10
C GLY A 449 -10.85 17.88 3.45
N ASP A 450 -11.35 17.24 4.52
CA ASP A 450 -10.65 17.21 5.80
C ASP A 450 -9.58 16.10 5.80
N VAL A 451 -8.37 16.40 6.28
CA VAL A 451 -7.34 15.36 6.49
C VAL A 451 -7.70 14.54 7.73
N ALA A 452 -7.98 13.25 7.54
CA ALA A 452 -8.29 12.28 8.57
C ALA A 452 -7.03 11.61 9.13
N TRP A 453 -6.06 11.32 8.25
CA TRP A 453 -4.80 10.67 8.59
C TRP A 453 -3.66 11.27 7.78
N ASP A 454 -2.49 11.45 8.40
CA ASP A 454 -1.29 11.99 7.76
C ASP A 454 -0.06 11.31 8.39
N VAL A 455 0.67 10.55 7.58
CA VAL A 455 1.85 9.78 7.98
C VAL A 455 3.03 10.23 7.14
N ASP A 456 4.17 10.44 7.80
CA ASP A 456 5.36 11.01 7.18
C ASP A 456 6.61 10.18 7.50
N TRP A 457 7.35 9.78 6.47
CA TRP A 457 8.63 9.10 6.51
C TRP A 457 9.83 10.01 6.23
N GLY A 458 9.59 11.30 5.95
CA GLY A 458 10.61 12.28 5.59
C GLY A 458 10.87 12.35 4.08
N GLU A 459 11.21 13.54 3.58
CA GLU A 459 11.51 13.80 2.16
C GLU A 459 12.79 13.09 1.68
N GLU A 460 13.58 12.55 2.61
CA GLU A 460 14.71 11.68 2.31
C GLU A 460 14.30 10.25 1.97
N ASN A 461 13.02 9.88 2.07
CA ASN A 461 12.55 8.53 1.78
C ASN A 461 11.51 8.55 0.66
N GLU A 462 11.63 7.61 -0.26
CA GLU A 462 10.67 7.43 -1.34
C GLU A 462 9.56 6.50 -0.88
N LEU A 463 8.32 6.97 -0.88
CA LEU A 463 7.17 6.13 -0.65
C LEU A 463 6.71 5.56 -2.00
N GLY A 464 6.77 4.24 -2.15
CA GLY A 464 6.23 3.54 -3.31
C GLY A 464 4.70 3.44 -3.26
N ARG A 465 4.16 2.40 -3.89
CA ARG A 465 2.73 2.12 -3.87
C ARG A 465 2.26 1.88 -2.44
N THR A 466 1.13 2.49 -2.12
CA THR A 466 0.37 2.19 -0.91
C THR A 466 -1.02 1.69 -1.26
N THR A 467 -1.55 0.78 -0.47
CA THR A 467 -2.89 0.23 -0.66
C THR A 467 -3.50 -0.08 0.71
N ALA A 468 -4.65 0.53 0.99
CA ALA A 468 -5.43 0.20 2.19
C ALA A 468 -6.25 -1.06 1.95
N PHE A 469 -6.40 -1.91 2.96
CA PHE A 469 -7.12 -3.17 2.85
C PHE A 469 -7.75 -3.61 4.18
N GLU A 470 -8.71 -4.53 4.11
CA GLU A 470 -9.66 -4.77 5.20
C GLU A 470 -9.15 -5.75 6.27
N ASP A 471 -8.47 -6.82 5.87
CA ASP A 471 -8.13 -7.92 6.77
C ASP A 471 -6.76 -8.54 6.46
N ILE A 472 -5.82 -8.37 7.39
CA ILE A 472 -4.47 -8.97 7.35
C ILE A 472 -4.49 -10.49 7.36
N TYR A 473 -5.54 -11.14 7.89
CA TYR A 473 -5.62 -12.60 7.91
C TYR A 473 -5.99 -13.22 6.56
N ARG A 474 -6.49 -12.43 5.59
CA ARG A 474 -6.66 -12.89 4.19
C ARG A 474 -5.33 -13.37 3.60
N LEU A 475 -4.21 -12.79 4.02
CA LEU A 475 -2.87 -13.12 3.54
C LEU A 475 -2.35 -14.48 4.06
N LEU A 476 -3.08 -15.15 4.96
CA LEU A 476 -2.78 -16.54 5.37
C LEU A 476 -3.30 -17.58 4.38
N ASP A 477 -4.30 -17.24 3.57
CA ASP A 477 -4.90 -18.16 2.61
C ASP A 477 -3.97 -18.40 1.40
N GLY A 478 -2.90 -17.62 1.26
CA GLY A 478 -1.88 -17.70 0.21
C GLY A 478 -1.03 -18.98 0.18
N THR A 479 -1.31 -20.00 1.00
CA THR A 479 -0.75 -21.33 0.75
C THR A 479 -1.29 -21.82 -0.60
N ALA A 480 -0.40 -21.96 -1.59
CA ALA A 480 -0.69 -22.38 -2.96
C ALA A 480 -1.84 -23.41 -3.04
N PRO A 481 -2.73 -23.32 -4.05
CA PRO A 481 -3.83 -24.28 -4.17
C PRO A 481 -3.25 -25.69 -4.11
N ALA A 482 -3.78 -26.50 -3.18
CA ALA A 482 -3.46 -27.91 -3.13
C ALA A 482 -3.69 -28.49 -4.52
N VAL A 483 -2.60 -28.83 -5.22
CA VAL A 483 -2.65 -29.58 -6.46
C VAL A 483 -3.20 -30.96 -6.11
N SER A 484 -4.53 -31.11 -6.14
CA SER A 484 -5.18 -32.40 -6.13
C SER A 484 -5.06 -32.98 -7.53
N ARG A 485 -4.30 -34.07 -7.63
CA ARG A 485 -4.14 -34.92 -8.83
C ARG A 485 -5.46 -35.41 -9.40
#